data_AF-A0AAE0HFL6-F1
#
_entry.id   AF-A0AAE0HFL6-F1
#
_cell.length_a   1.000
_cell.length_b   1.000
_cell.length_c   1.000
_cell.angle_alpha   90.00
_cell.angle_beta   90.00
_cell.angle_gamma   90.00
#
_symmetry.space_group_name_H-M   'P 1'
#
loop_
_entity.id
_entity.type
_entity.pdbx_description
1 polymer ?
#
loop_
_entity_poly.entity_id
_entity_poly.type
_entity_poly.pdbx_seq_one_letter_code
_entity_poly.pdbx_strand_id
1 'polypeptide(L)'
;MQPSRILRYNGGDSKPNITGFEMRKFLAATNSTRYDPWERAEAWRYTGRFTRFNRFKNSFPGLGIATVAFAGYCLYEHFFLQDDHHHGGSSEEHH
;
A
#
# COMPACT_ATOMS: atom_id res chain seq x y z
N MET A 1 -16.55 47.56 39.08
CA MET A 1 -16.05 46.17 39.22
C MET A 1 -16.80 45.31 38.22
N GLN A 2 -16.24 45.06 37.04
CA GLN A 2 -16.88 44.18 36.05
C GLN A 2 -16.48 42.74 36.38
N PRO A 3 -17.42 41.83 36.67
CA PRO A 3 -17.11 40.47 37.07
C PRO A 3 -16.41 39.74 35.92
N SER A 4 -15.32 39.05 36.25
CA SER A 4 -14.54 38.23 35.34
C SER A 4 -15.46 37.21 34.65
N ARG A 5 -15.56 37.36 33.32
CA ARG A 5 -16.27 36.45 32.40
C ARG A 5 -15.51 35.11 32.25
N ILE A 6 -15.05 34.54 33.36
CA ILE A 6 -14.29 33.27 33.41
C ILE A 6 -15.17 32.12 33.91
N LEU A 7 -16.33 32.39 34.49
CA LEU A 7 -17.19 31.36 35.11
C LEU A 7 -18.56 31.24 34.45
N ARG A 8 -18.59 30.91 33.16
CA ARG A 8 -19.74 30.27 32.52
C ARG A 8 -19.26 29.14 31.61
N TYR A 9 -18.56 28.17 32.21
CA TYR A 9 -18.27 26.89 31.54
C TYR A 9 -19.52 26.02 31.66
N ASN A 10 -20.35 26.01 30.63
CA ASN A 10 -21.40 25.02 30.45
C ASN A 10 -20.74 23.83 29.72
N GLY A 11 -20.85 22.61 30.24
CA GLY A 11 -20.00 21.44 29.90
C GLY A 11 -20.00 20.93 28.45
N GLY A 12 -20.48 21.72 27.48
CA GLY A 12 -20.38 21.49 26.04
C GLY A 12 -19.41 22.41 25.30
N ASP A 13 -18.95 23.52 25.90
CA ASP A 13 -18.07 24.48 25.21
C ASP A 13 -16.59 24.16 25.45
N SER A 14 -15.80 24.12 24.38
CA SER A 14 -14.34 23.93 24.46
C SER A 14 -13.69 25.02 25.34
N LYS A 15 -12.84 24.61 26.29
CA LYS A 15 -12.06 25.51 27.16
C LYS A 15 -11.41 26.63 26.31
N PRO A 16 -11.44 27.90 26.75
CA PRO A 16 -10.83 28.98 25.99
C PRO A 16 -9.31 28.77 25.91
N ASN A 17 -8.79 28.54 24.71
CA ASN A 17 -7.35 28.36 24.51
C ASN A 17 -6.63 29.71 24.66
N ILE A 18 -5.82 29.81 25.71
CA ILE A 18 -5.05 31.01 26.06
C ILE A 18 -4.01 31.39 24.99
N THR A 19 -3.58 30.39 24.21
CA THR A 19 -2.60 30.54 23.13
C THR A 19 -3.23 30.90 21.78
N GLY A 20 -4.57 30.94 21.68
CA GLY A 20 -5.29 31.21 20.43
C GLY A 20 -5.19 30.13 19.35
N PHE A 21 -4.39 29.08 19.58
CA PHE A 21 -4.25 27.95 18.65
C PHE A 21 -5.28 26.86 18.96
N GLU A 22 -6.06 26.46 17.97
CA GLU A 22 -7.13 25.46 18.10
C GLU A 22 -6.89 24.30 17.12
N MET A 23 -6.43 23.16 17.62
CA MET A 23 -6.11 21.99 16.79
C MET A 23 -7.31 21.50 15.96
N ARG A 24 -8.51 21.53 16.54
CA ARG A 24 -9.74 21.11 15.84
C ARG A 24 -10.10 22.03 14.69
N LYS A 25 -9.90 23.34 14.86
CA LYS A 25 -10.12 24.34 13.80
C LYS A 25 -9.07 24.21 12.72
N PHE A 26 -7.82 23.95 13.10
CA PHE A 26 -6.74 23.66 12.16
C PHE A 26 -7.09 22.42 11.32
N LEU A 27 -7.43 21.29 11.95
CA LEU A 27 -7.83 20.07 11.24
C LEU A 27 -9.03 20.30 10.31
N ALA A 28 -10.05 21.04 10.76
CA ALA A 28 -11.19 21.40 9.92
C ALA A 28 -10.78 22.26 8.70
N ALA A 29 -9.79 23.14 8.86
CA ALA A 29 -9.22 23.96 7.78
C ALA A 29 -8.23 23.20 6.90
N THR A 30 -7.65 22.08 7.36
CA THR A 30 -6.74 21.24 6.55
C THR A 30 -7.46 20.40 5.51
N ASN A 31 -8.79 20.30 5.58
CA ASN A 31 -9.54 19.60 4.54
C ASN A 31 -9.31 20.30 3.21
N SER A 32 -8.78 19.57 2.22
CA SER A 32 -8.44 20.15 0.92
C SER A 32 -9.68 20.81 0.32
N THR A 33 -9.53 22.01 -0.24
CA THR A 33 -10.62 22.68 -0.94
C THR A 33 -11.23 21.74 -1.96
N ARG A 34 -12.57 21.71 -2.03
CA ARG A 34 -13.33 20.84 -2.95
C ARG A 34 -12.88 20.98 -4.42
N TYR A 35 -12.29 22.11 -4.77
CA TYR A 35 -11.75 22.40 -6.09
C TYR A 35 -10.35 23.00 -5.95
N ASP A 36 -9.39 22.41 -6.66
CA ASP A 36 -8.04 22.95 -6.80
C ASP A 36 -7.92 23.59 -8.20
N PRO A 37 -7.63 24.89 -8.31
CA PRO A 37 -7.49 25.55 -9.61
C PRO A 37 -6.36 24.98 -10.48
N TRP A 38 -5.40 24.27 -9.89
CA TRP A 38 -4.26 23.68 -10.59
C TRP A 38 -4.45 22.21 -10.94
N GLU A 39 -5.58 21.60 -10.59
CA GLU A 39 -5.82 20.16 -10.81
C GLU A 39 -5.55 19.75 -12.26
N ARG A 40 -6.03 20.55 -13.23
CA ARG A 40 -5.81 20.32 -14.66
C ARG A 40 -4.33 20.46 -15.07
N ALA A 41 -3.62 21.40 -14.43
CA ALA A 41 -2.20 21.63 -14.68
C ALA A 41 -1.31 20.53 -14.07
N GLU A 42 -1.74 19.87 -12.99
CA GLU A 42 -1.02 18.76 -12.37
C GLU A 42 -1.45 17.37 -12.90
N ALA A 43 -2.57 17.27 -13.61
CA ALA A 43 -3.12 16.02 -14.11
C ALA A 43 -2.13 15.18 -14.94
N TRP A 44 -1.25 15.80 -15.73
CA TRP A 44 -0.27 15.09 -16.56
C TRP A 44 0.69 14.20 -15.76
N ARG A 45 0.94 14.53 -14.47
CA ARG A 45 1.86 13.77 -13.60
C ARG A 45 1.29 12.41 -13.18
N TYR A 46 -0.03 12.26 -13.21
CA TYR A 46 -0.73 11.09 -12.68
C TYR A 46 -1.60 10.38 -13.72
N THR A 47 -1.64 10.89 -14.96
CA THR A 47 -2.41 10.32 -16.07
C THR A 47 -1.49 9.64 -17.10
N GLY A 48 -2.08 8.86 -18.00
CA GLY A 48 -1.36 8.17 -19.08
C GLY A 48 -0.26 7.22 -18.58
N ARG A 49 0.98 7.43 -19.04
CA ARG A 49 2.14 6.58 -18.68
C ARG A 49 2.52 6.64 -17.20
N PHE A 50 2.13 7.70 -16.48
CA PHE A 50 2.53 7.92 -15.09
C PHE A 50 1.46 7.50 -14.06
N THR A 51 0.41 6.80 -14.48
CA THR A 51 -0.58 6.23 -13.55
C THR A 51 0.07 5.26 -12.57
N ARG A 52 -0.53 5.10 -11.38
CA ARG A 52 -0.04 4.16 -10.36
C ARG A 52 0.16 2.76 -10.94
N PHE A 53 -0.81 2.27 -11.71
CA PHE A 53 -0.74 0.96 -12.36
C PHE A 53 0.43 0.86 -13.35
N ASN A 54 0.64 1.87 -14.20
CA ASN A 54 1.72 1.85 -15.18
C ASN A 54 3.12 1.91 -14.56
N ARG A 55 3.26 2.41 -13.32
CA ARG A 55 4.52 2.36 -12.58
C ARG A 55 4.86 0.94 -12.11
N PHE A 56 3.84 0.14 -11.77
CA PHE A 56 4.03 -1.20 -11.20
C PHE A 56 3.94 -2.35 -12.21
N LYS A 57 3.31 -2.15 -13.38
CA LYS A 57 3.15 -3.23 -14.36
C LYS A 57 4.46 -3.85 -14.86
N ASN A 58 5.57 -3.11 -14.77
CA ASN A 58 6.90 -3.57 -15.16
C ASN A 58 7.81 -3.85 -13.96
N SER A 59 7.28 -3.98 -12.74
CA SER A 59 8.10 -4.24 -11.55
C SER A 59 8.74 -5.63 -11.54
N PHE A 60 8.17 -6.61 -12.25
CA PHE A 60 8.71 -7.96 -12.36
C PHE A 60 8.87 -8.38 -13.83
N PRO A 61 9.86 -7.82 -14.54
CA PRO A 61 10.13 -8.22 -15.90
C PRO A 61 10.55 -9.70 -15.91
N GLY A 62 9.85 -10.52 -16.70
CA GLY A 62 10.21 -11.93 -16.88
C GLY A 62 9.60 -12.91 -15.89
N LEU A 63 8.80 -12.48 -14.91
CA LEU A 63 8.12 -13.41 -13.98
C LEU A 63 7.28 -14.45 -14.75
N GLY A 64 6.53 -14.03 -15.77
CA GLY A 64 5.74 -14.95 -16.58
C GLY A 64 6.58 -16.02 -17.28
N ILE A 65 7.74 -15.64 -17.84
CA ILE A 65 8.64 -16.58 -18.52
C ILE A 65 9.26 -17.54 -17.50
N ALA A 66 9.70 -17.02 -16.35
CA ALA A 66 10.26 -17.83 -15.28
C ALA A 66 9.25 -18.84 -14.74
N THR A 67 7.99 -18.45 -14.53
CA THR A 67 6.92 -19.36 -14.09
C THR A 67 6.67 -20.47 -15.10
N VAL A 68 6.61 -20.14 -16.39
CA VAL A 68 6.41 -21.15 -17.46
C VAL A 68 7.59 -22.11 -17.54
N ALA A 69 8.83 -21.60 -17.51
CA ALA A 69 10.03 -22.43 -17.53
C ALA A 69 10.10 -23.35 -16.31
N PHE A 70 9.82 -22.80 -15.12
CA PHE A 70 9.78 -23.57 -13.88
C PHE A 70 8.72 -24.67 -13.92
N ALA A 71 7.49 -24.34 -14.35
CA ALA A 71 6.43 -25.34 -14.48
C ALA A 71 6.77 -26.43 -15.51
N GLY A 72 7.36 -26.05 -16.65
CA GLY A 72 7.84 -27.00 -17.66
C GLY A 72 8.92 -27.93 -17.11
N TYR A 73 9.86 -27.39 -16.32
CA TYR A 73 10.87 -28.19 -15.64
C TYR A 73 10.26 -29.13 -14.60
N CYS A 74 9.32 -28.68 -13.77
CA CYS A 74 8.64 -29.56 -12.81
C CYS A 74 7.88 -30.70 -13.50
N LEU A 75 7.19 -30.43 -14.61
CA LEU A 75 6.52 -31.47 -15.39
C LEU A 75 7.52 -32.45 -16.01
N TYR A 76 8.63 -31.94 -16.53
CA TYR A 76 9.71 -32.79 -17.04
C TYR A 76 10.30 -33.67 -15.94
N GLU A 77 10.56 -33.12 -14.76
CA GLU A 77 11.06 -33.88 -13.63
C GLU A 77 10.06 -34.95 -13.18
N HIS A 78 8.78 -34.59 -13.09
CA HIS A 78 7.71 -35.46 -12.61
C HIS A 78 7.39 -36.62 -13.57
N PHE A 79 7.43 -36.40 -14.88
CA PHE A 79 7.06 -37.42 -15.87
C PHE A 79 8.25 -38.14 -16.50
N PHE A 80 9.40 -37.47 -16.69
CA PHE A 80 10.54 -38.07 -17.39
C PHE A 80 11.67 -38.49 -16.45
N LEU A 81 11.94 -37.77 -15.35
CA LEU A 81 12.96 -38.19 -14.37
C LEU A 81 12.43 -39.17 -13.33
N GLN A 82 11.14 -39.09 -12.99
CA GLN A 82 10.53 -39.97 -11.99
C GLN A 82 10.26 -41.39 -12.52
N ASP A 83 10.01 -41.54 -13.82
CA ASP A 83 9.77 -42.86 -14.45
C ASP A 83 11.07 -43.71 -14.61
N ASP A 84 12.27 -43.09 -14.65
CA ASP A 84 13.55 -43.79 -14.81
C ASP A 84 14.23 -44.22 -13.48
N HIS A 85 13.67 -43.88 -12.31
CA HIS A 85 14.27 -44.22 -10.99
C HIS A 85 13.52 -45.28 -10.17
N HIS A 86 12.50 -45.94 -10.74
CA HIS A 86 11.74 -46.99 -10.03
C HIS A 86 12.11 -48.45 -10.43
N HIS A 87 13.30 -48.67 -11.00
CA HIS A 87 13.85 -50.02 -11.20
C HIS A 87 15.33 -50.11 -10.81
N GLY A 88 15.64 -50.15 -9.51
CA GLY A 88 17.01 -50.44 -9.06
C GLY A 88 17.26 -50.43 -7.55
N GLY A 89 17.05 -51.59 -6.90
CA GLY A 89 17.93 -52.06 -5.82
C GLY A 89 17.61 -51.68 -4.37
N SER A 90 17.07 -52.66 -3.64
CA SER A 90 17.48 -53.16 -2.31
C SER A 90 18.41 -52.29 -1.45
N SER A 91 18.01 -52.12 -0.17
CA SER A 91 18.84 -52.00 1.06
C SER A 91 19.99 -50.97 1.04
N GLU A 92 20.16 -50.14 2.05
CA GLU A 92 20.89 -50.50 3.26
C GLU A 92 20.68 -49.35 4.27
N GLU A 93 20.34 -49.73 5.50
CA GLU A 93 20.67 -48.96 6.70
C GLU A 93 22.17 -48.66 6.71
N HIS A 94 22.62 -47.49 7.19
CA HIS A 94 23.87 -47.31 7.97
C HIS A 94 24.12 -45.82 8.30
N HIS A 95 24.13 -45.55 9.62
CA HIS A 95 24.74 -44.44 10.39
C HIS A 95 24.24 -42.99 10.22
#